data_AF-A0A7W8YSZ4-F1
#
_entry.id   AF-A0A7W8YSZ4-F1
#
_cell.length_a   1.000
_cell.length_b   1.000
_cell.length_c   1.000
_cell.angle_alpha   90.00
_cell.angle_beta   90.00
_cell.angle_gamma   90.00
#
_symmetry.space_group_name_H-M   'P 1'
#
loop_
_entity.id
_entity.type
_entity.pdbx_description
1 polymer ?
#
loop_
_entity_poly.entity_id
_entity_poly.type
_entity_poly.pdbx_seq_one_letter_code
_entity_poly.pdbx_strand_id
1 'polypeptide(L)'
;MKKIKVYALIKLSALLLFFLTVIILNGCRKEIYNLEAGKNSPNSDHLTRLRTEFDKNSIQDQLNFTYNDSLHITWKPNWKKVTEKTGNDSLDYLYIPLNGEIHSTKNNRAVSLKMVNTEKYIIAYITKKDVSFFLGTYTGERQPDNAPKVNSVKSPLKKAAVENRRVKFNKFSGDLSLINLKSQVAL
;
A
#
# COMPACT_ATOMS: atom_id res chain seq x y z
N MET A 1 -62.19 30.47 -10.22
CA MET A 1 -61.28 29.69 -11.10
C MET A 1 -59.78 29.75 -10.74
N LYS A 2 -59.22 30.81 -10.12
CA LYS A 2 -57.77 30.90 -9.81
C LYS A 2 -57.26 29.88 -8.76
N LYS A 3 -58.07 29.51 -7.75
CA LYS A 3 -57.65 28.58 -6.67
C LYS A 3 -57.35 27.16 -7.17
N ILE A 4 -58.03 26.70 -8.22
CA ILE A 4 -57.85 25.35 -8.79
C ILE A 4 -56.47 25.21 -9.47
N LYS A 5 -55.99 26.27 -10.13
CA LYS A 5 -54.68 26.28 -10.80
C LYS A 5 -53.52 26.22 -9.79
N VAL A 6 -53.67 26.86 -8.63
CA VAL A 6 -52.64 26.85 -7.57
C VAL A 6 -52.54 25.45 -6.93
N TYR A 7 -53.67 24.80 -6.67
CA TYR A 7 -53.67 23.43 -6.15
C TYR A 7 -53.06 22.41 -7.12
N ALA A 8 -53.30 22.58 -8.43
CA ALA A 8 -52.71 21.73 -9.46
C ALA A 8 -51.18 21.90 -9.53
N LEU A 9 -50.68 23.13 -9.39
CA LEU A 9 -49.24 23.42 -9.40
C LEU A 9 -48.51 22.82 -8.19
N ILE A 10 -49.10 22.94 -6.99
CA ILE A 10 -48.53 22.39 -5.75
C ILE A 10 -48.49 20.86 -5.80
N LYS A 11 -49.55 20.21 -6.32
CA LYS A 11 -49.57 18.76 -6.47
C LYS A 11 -48.55 18.26 -7.50
N LEU A 12 -48.35 18.99 -8.59
CA LEU A 12 -47.36 18.66 -9.61
C LEU A 12 -45.92 18.80 -9.08
N SER A 13 -45.64 19.85 -8.29
CA SER A 13 -44.31 20.02 -7.69
C SER A 13 -44.00 18.95 -6.65
N ALA A 14 -44.99 18.54 -5.85
CA ALA A 14 -44.83 17.45 -4.88
C ALA A 14 -44.56 16.10 -5.56
N LEU A 15 -45.24 15.82 -6.68
CA LEU A 15 -45.02 14.60 -7.46
C LEU A 15 -43.61 14.54 -8.07
N LEU A 16 -43.12 15.67 -8.60
CA LEU A 16 -41.77 15.78 -9.15
C LEU A 16 -40.68 15.61 -8.08
N LEU A 17 -40.88 16.21 -6.90
CA LEU A 17 -39.98 16.04 -5.76
C LEU A 17 -39.91 14.59 -5.28
N PHE A 18 -41.05 13.89 -5.26
CA PHE A 18 -41.11 12.48 -4.90
C PHE A 18 -40.36 11.58 -5.91
N PHE A 19 -40.51 11.84 -7.21
CA PHE A 19 -39.75 11.10 -8.23
C PHE A 19 -38.24 11.36 -8.13
N LEU A 20 -37.85 12.61 -7.87
CA LEU A 20 -36.44 12.97 -7.72
C LEU A 20 -35.81 12.26 -6.50
N THR A 21 -36.51 12.19 -5.37
CA THR A 21 -36.01 11.46 -4.19
C THR A 21 -35.90 9.97 -4.41
N VAL A 22 -36.85 9.34 -5.11
CA VAL A 22 -36.76 7.91 -5.46
C VAL A 22 -35.55 7.62 -6.36
N ILE A 23 -35.24 8.49 -7.31
CA ILE A 23 -34.05 8.34 -8.17
C ILE A 23 -32.75 8.48 -7.38
N ILE A 24 -32.67 9.45 -6.46
CA ILE A 24 -31.48 9.64 -5.61
C ILE A 24 -31.29 8.45 -4.66
N LEU A 25 -32.38 7.92 -4.08
CA LEU A 25 -32.32 6.76 -3.18
C LEU A 25 -31.94 5.46 -3.90
N ASN A 26 -32.40 5.26 -5.15
CA ASN A 26 -32.03 4.09 -5.94
C ASN A 26 -30.67 4.23 -6.66
N GLY A 27 -30.23 5.45 -6.96
CA GLY A 27 -28.93 5.75 -7.58
C GLY A 27 -27.74 5.58 -6.64
N CYS A 28 -27.97 5.59 -5.33
CA CYS A 28 -26.95 5.33 -4.31
C CYS A 28 -26.95 3.87 -3.83
N ARG A 29 -26.94 2.89 -4.75
CA ARG A 29 -26.42 1.56 -4.40
C ARG A 29 -24.90 1.65 -4.35
N LYS A 30 -24.37 2.03 -3.20
CA LYS A 30 -22.97 1.79 -2.87
C LYS A 30 -22.79 0.27 -2.88
N GLU A 31 -22.11 -0.26 -3.89
CA GLU A 31 -21.69 -1.67 -3.91
C GLU A 31 -20.88 -1.93 -2.64
N ILE A 32 -21.51 -2.59 -1.67
CA ILE A 32 -20.80 -3.15 -0.53
C ILE A 32 -20.13 -4.40 -1.08
N TYR A 33 -18.89 -4.23 -1.58
CA TYR A 33 -18.01 -5.36 -1.82
C TYR A 33 -17.86 -6.07 -0.48
N ASN A 34 -18.38 -7.29 -0.41
CA ASN A 34 -18.11 -8.20 0.68
C ASN A 34 -16.59 -8.37 0.76
N LEU A 35 -15.97 -7.73 1.75
CA LEU A 35 -14.63 -8.06 2.19
C LEU A 35 -14.71 -9.44 2.84
N GLU A 36 -14.73 -10.49 2.02
CA GLU A 36 -14.34 -11.80 2.48
C GLU A 36 -12.85 -11.73 2.84
N ALA A 37 -12.63 -11.62 4.14
CA ALA A 37 -11.32 -11.78 4.74
C ALA A 37 -10.85 -13.22 4.51
N GLY A 38 -10.03 -13.42 3.48
CA GLY A 38 -9.15 -14.57 3.39
C GLY A 38 -9.22 -15.33 2.07
N LYS A 39 -8.04 -15.53 1.47
CA LYS A 39 -7.72 -16.40 0.32
C LYS A 39 -8.04 -15.91 -1.10
N ASN A 40 -7.94 -14.62 -1.37
CA ASN A 40 -7.78 -14.18 -2.76
C ASN A 40 -6.31 -14.37 -3.14
N SER A 41 -6.00 -15.49 -3.78
CA SER A 41 -4.79 -15.61 -4.58
C SER A 41 -4.78 -14.42 -5.55
N PRO A 42 -3.65 -13.70 -5.69
CA PRO A 42 -3.62 -12.56 -6.59
C PRO A 42 -4.04 -12.97 -7.99
N ASN A 43 -4.78 -12.09 -8.68
CA ASN A 43 -5.15 -12.32 -10.07
C ASN A 43 -3.88 -12.64 -10.89
N SER A 44 -3.88 -13.77 -11.62
CA SER A 44 -2.72 -14.26 -12.37
C SER A 44 -2.21 -13.23 -13.38
N ASP A 45 -3.11 -12.45 -13.98
CA ASP A 45 -2.78 -11.46 -14.99
C ASP A 45 -2.14 -10.23 -14.35
N HIS A 46 -2.64 -9.82 -13.17
CA HIS A 46 -2.05 -8.76 -12.36
C HIS A 46 -0.63 -9.12 -11.94
N LEU A 47 -0.43 -10.35 -11.44
CA LEU A 47 0.89 -10.81 -11.00
C LEU A 47 1.89 -10.90 -12.16
N THR A 48 1.44 -11.36 -13.33
CA THR A 48 2.28 -11.45 -14.53
C THR A 48 2.72 -10.07 -14.99
N ARG A 49 1.77 -9.13 -15.13
CA ARG A 49 2.06 -7.74 -15.49
C ARG A 49 3.00 -7.07 -14.49
N LEU A 50 2.77 -7.32 -13.19
CA LEU A 50 3.59 -6.78 -12.11
C LEU A 50 5.05 -7.25 -12.21
N ARG A 51 5.28 -8.54 -12.49
CA ARG A 51 6.64 -9.07 -12.69
C ARG A 51 7.30 -8.46 -13.91
N THR A 52 6.59 -8.39 -15.03
CA THR A 52 7.11 -7.78 -16.27
C THR A 52 7.54 -6.33 -16.04
N GLU A 53 6.72 -5.53 -15.36
CA GLU A 53 7.08 -4.13 -15.05
C GLU A 53 8.17 -4.04 -13.98
N PHE A 54 8.24 -4.97 -13.03
CA PHE A 54 9.32 -5.01 -12.04
C PHE A 54 10.68 -5.22 -12.71
N ASP A 55 10.76 -6.18 -13.64
CA ASP A 55 11.99 -6.50 -14.38
C ASP A 55 12.34 -5.37 -15.36
N LYS A 56 11.36 -4.86 -16.11
CA LYS A 56 11.55 -3.78 -17.09
C LYS A 56 12.08 -2.49 -16.46
N ASN A 57 11.65 -2.16 -15.25
CA ASN A 57 12.07 -0.94 -14.55
C ASN A 57 13.29 -1.17 -13.64
N SER A 58 13.95 -2.34 -13.72
CA SER A 58 15.12 -2.68 -12.90
C SER A 58 14.92 -2.42 -11.40
N ILE A 59 13.71 -2.68 -10.89
CA ILE A 59 13.36 -2.34 -9.49
C ILE A 59 14.24 -3.14 -8.51
N GLN A 60 14.69 -4.34 -8.90
CA GLN A 60 15.61 -5.15 -8.11
C GLN A 60 16.92 -4.42 -7.76
N ASP A 61 17.42 -3.54 -8.64
CA ASP A 61 18.69 -2.84 -8.42
C ASP A 61 18.56 -1.80 -7.30
N GLN A 62 17.37 -1.21 -7.15
CA GLN A 62 17.04 -0.26 -6.08
C GLN A 62 16.78 -0.93 -4.73
N LEU A 63 16.78 -2.27 -4.69
CA LEU A 63 16.62 -3.07 -3.48
C LEU A 63 17.96 -3.56 -2.92
N ASN A 64 19.07 -3.10 -3.50
CA ASN A 64 20.42 -3.44 -3.07
C ASN A 64 21.05 -2.25 -2.36
N PHE A 65 21.62 -2.47 -1.18
CA PHE A 65 22.28 -1.44 -0.38
C PHE A 65 23.69 -1.87 -0.05
N THR A 66 24.66 -0.99 -0.32
CA THR A 66 26.05 -1.20 0.09
C THR A 66 26.33 -0.38 1.34
N TYR A 67 26.87 -1.03 2.37
CA TYR A 67 27.32 -0.40 3.60
C TYR A 67 28.84 -0.53 3.72
N ASN A 68 29.53 0.61 3.78
CA ASN A 68 30.98 0.72 3.97
C ASN A 68 31.80 -0.21 3.06
N ASP A 69 31.44 -0.31 1.78
CA ASP A 69 32.11 -1.08 0.71
C ASP A 69 32.39 -2.57 1.00
N SER A 70 31.85 -3.09 2.09
CA SER A 70 32.20 -4.42 2.61
C SER A 70 31.00 -5.30 2.88
N LEU A 71 29.82 -4.69 3.04
CA LEU A 71 28.56 -5.37 3.29
C LEU A 71 27.55 -4.95 2.24
N HIS A 72 27.08 -5.92 1.46
CA HIS A 72 25.96 -5.74 0.54
C HIS A 72 24.72 -6.37 1.14
N ILE A 73 23.65 -5.59 1.26
CA ILE A 73 22.33 -6.04 1.68
C ILE A 73 21.47 -6.11 0.43
N THR A 74 21.01 -7.31 0.10
CA THR A 74 20.14 -7.58 -1.05
C THR A 74 18.76 -7.92 -0.54
N TRP A 75 17.73 -7.17 -0.96
CA TRP A 75 16.34 -7.51 -0.66
C TRP A 75 15.70 -8.20 -1.86
N LYS A 76 15.27 -9.45 -1.67
CA LYS A 76 14.65 -10.27 -2.72
C LYS A 76 13.14 -10.38 -2.52
N PRO A 77 12.32 -10.12 -3.55
CA PRO A 77 10.88 -10.29 -3.48
C PRO A 77 10.49 -11.77 -3.34
N ASN A 78 9.61 -12.03 -2.38
CA ASN A 78 9.01 -13.34 -2.18
C ASN A 78 7.69 -13.44 -2.96
N TRP A 79 7.81 -13.70 -4.26
CA TRP A 79 6.67 -13.82 -5.16
C TRP A 79 5.68 -14.96 -4.83
N LYS A 80 6.06 -15.88 -3.94
CA LYS A 80 5.18 -16.97 -3.48
C LYS A 80 4.23 -16.54 -2.35
N LYS A 81 4.52 -15.42 -1.69
CA LYS A 81 3.76 -14.90 -0.53
C LYS A 81 3.09 -13.56 -0.82
N VAL A 82 2.79 -13.30 -2.10
CA VAL A 82 2.10 -12.06 -2.50
C VAL A 82 0.69 -12.09 -1.95
N THR A 83 0.24 -10.96 -1.42
CA THR A 83 -1.14 -10.76 -0.99
C THR A 83 -1.73 -9.58 -1.75
N GLU A 84 -2.97 -9.73 -2.22
CA GLU A 84 -3.71 -8.66 -2.88
C GLU A 84 -4.80 -8.13 -1.94
N LYS A 85 -4.96 -6.81 -1.90
CA LYS A 85 -6.02 -6.15 -1.14
C LYS A 85 -6.50 -4.92 -1.88
N THR A 86 -7.80 -4.85 -2.10
CA THR A 86 -8.45 -3.65 -2.61
C THR A 86 -8.56 -2.60 -1.51
N GLY A 87 -8.07 -1.39 -1.79
CA GLY A 87 -8.17 -0.24 -0.92
C GLY A 87 -9.57 0.38 -0.91
N ASN A 88 -9.80 1.30 0.03
CA ASN A 88 -11.05 2.07 0.09
C ASN A 88 -11.22 3.03 -1.09
N ASP A 89 -10.15 3.25 -1.86
CA ASP A 89 -10.07 4.04 -3.08
C ASP A 89 -10.31 3.20 -4.35
N SER A 90 -10.76 1.95 -4.19
CA SER A 90 -11.02 1.00 -5.27
C SER A 90 -9.77 0.65 -6.09
N LEU A 91 -8.57 0.89 -5.55
CA LEU A 91 -7.31 0.43 -6.14
C LEU A 91 -6.92 -0.92 -5.56
N ASP A 92 -6.47 -1.82 -6.43
CA ASP A 92 -5.89 -3.10 -6.01
C ASP A 92 -4.42 -2.92 -5.67
N TYR A 93 -4.09 -3.22 -4.41
CA TYR A 93 -2.73 -3.19 -3.90
C TYR A 93 -2.19 -4.61 -3.76
N LEU A 94 -1.02 -4.85 -4.34
CA LEU A 94 -0.24 -6.06 -4.15
C LEU A 94 0.90 -5.80 -3.17
N TYR A 95 0.97 -6.65 -2.15
CA TYR A 95 1.99 -6.63 -1.12
C TYR A 95 2.89 -7.84 -1.30
N ILE A 96 4.16 -7.58 -1.63
CA ILE A 96 5.17 -8.62 -1.88
C ILE A 96 6.19 -8.53 -0.74
N PRO A 97 6.25 -9.52 0.17
CA PRO A 97 7.25 -9.53 1.24
C PRO A 97 8.68 -9.57 0.67
N LEU A 98 9.61 -8.88 1.32
CA LEU A 98 11.04 -8.90 0.98
C LEU A 98 11.81 -9.77 1.98
N ASN A 99 12.66 -10.65 1.45
CA ASN A 99 13.64 -11.40 2.22
C ASN A 99 15.00 -10.72 2.08
N GLY A 100 15.66 -10.41 3.19
CA GLY A 100 17.00 -9.82 3.16
C GLY A 100 18.10 -10.87 3.18
N GLU A 101 19.18 -10.61 2.45
CA GLU A 101 20.43 -11.36 2.49
C GLU A 101 21.58 -10.38 2.66
N ILE A 102 22.53 -10.70 3.54
CA ILE A 102 23.80 -9.97 3.67
C ILE A 102 24.88 -10.77 2.95
N HIS A 103 25.64 -10.10 2.10
CA HIS A 103 26.84 -10.61 1.46
C HIS A 103 28.04 -9.79 1.94
N SER A 104 29.05 -10.47 2.46
CA SER A 104 30.34 -9.82 2.77
C SER A 104 31.27 -9.92 1.56
N THR A 105 31.88 -8.80 1.17
CA THR A 105 32.79 -8.75 0.03
C THR A 105 34.04 -9.60 0.22
N LYS A 106 34.41 -9.90 1.47
CA LYS A 106 35.64 -10.65 1.80
C LYS A 106 35.54 -12.14 1.53
N ASN A 107 34.35 -12.72 1.61
CA ASN A 107 34.16 -14.18 1.61
C ASN A 107 32.96 -14.63 0.76
N ASN A 108 32.25 -13.71 0.12
CA ASN A 108 31.11 -13.95 -0.76
C ASN A 108 30.03 -14.87 -0.17
N ARG A 109 29.96 -14.97 1.16
CA ARG A 109 28.97 -15.78 1.87
C ARG A 109 27.70 -14.96 2.04
N ALA A 110 26.58 -15.56 1.63
CA ALA A 110 25.25 -15.02 1.86
C ALA A 110 24.71 -15.51 3.21
N VAL A 111 24.26 -14.58 4.05
CA VAL A 111 23.58 -14.88 5.32
C VAL A 111 22.18 -14.27 5.27
N SER A 112 21.16 -15.07 5.56
CA SER A 112 19.79 -14.56 5.63
C SER A 112 19.68 -13.53 6.75
N LEU A 113 19.18 -12.34 6.41
CA LEU A 113 18.97 -11.25 7.34
C LEU A 113 17.65 -11.46 8.08
N LYS A 114 17.74 -11.71 9.38
CA LYS A 114 16.56 -11.72 10.26
C LYS A 114 16.43 -10.36 10.94
N MET A 115 15.56 -9.51 10.39
CA MET A 115 15.21 -8.24 11.02
C MET A 115 14.28 -8.49 12.21
N VAL A 116 14.49 -7.75 13.30
CA VAL A 116 13.62 -7.78 14.48
C VAL A 116 12.76 -6.52 14.47
N ASN A 117 11.44 -6.68 14.62
CA ASN A 117 10.44 -5.59 14.60
C ASN A 117 10.43 -4.72 13.33
N THR A 118 11.05 -5.18 12.25
CA THR A 118 11.02 -4.50 10.96
C THR A 118 10.68 -5.50 9.88
N GLU A 119 9.66 -5.19 9.09
CA GLU A 119 9.27 -5.96 7.91
C GLU A 119 9.35 -5.05 6.68
N LYS A 120 9.79 -5.60 5.56
CA LYS A 120 9.89 -4.85 4.30
C LYS A 120 9.04 -5.51 3.23
N TYR A 121 8.41 -4.67 2.42
CA TYR A 121 7.50 -5.08 1.36
C TYR A 121 7.74 -4.22 0.13
N ILE A 122 7.53 -4.80 -1.05
CA ILE A 122 7.14 -4.00 -2.21
C ILE A 122 5.64 -3.87 -2.14
N ILE A 123 5.17 -2.63 -2.18
CA ILE A 123 3.77 -2.28 -2.32
C ILE A 123 3.60 -1.78 -3.74
N ALA A 124 2.77 -2.46 -4.52
CA ALA A 124 2.44 -2.05 -5.86
C ALA A 124 0.94 -1.83 -6.00
N TYR A 125 0.55 -0.86 -6.81
CA TYR A 125 -0.81 -0.78 -7.30
C TYR A 125 -0.81 -0.74 -8.81
N ILE A 126 -1.82 -1.38 -9.41
CA ILE A 126 -1.95 -1.52 -10.85
C ILE A 126 -3.11 -0.64 -11.31
N THR A 127 -2.85 0.20 -12.30
CA THR A 127 -3.89 0.94 -13.03
C THR A 127 -3.99 0.42 -14.46
N LYS A 128 -5.00 0.84 -15.22
CA LYS A 128 -5.09 0.49 -16.65
C LYS A 128 -3.84 0.90 -17.44
N LYS A 129 -3.14 1.97 -17.05
CA LYS A 129 -2.03 2.56 -17.81
C LYS A 129 -0.66 2.26 -17.23
N ASP A 130 -0.52 2.20 -15.91
CA ASP A 130 0.78 2.10 -15.25
C ASP A 130 0.75 1.22 -14.01
N VAL A 131 1.94 0.76 -13.61
CA VAL A 131 2.22 0.07 -12.36
C VAL A 131 3.17 0.94 -11.54
N SER A 132 2.79 1.24 -10.31
CA SER A 132 3.63 2.02 -9.39
C SER A 132 4.21 1.11 -8.32
N PHE A 133 5.47 1.33 -7.97
CA PHE A 133 6.21 0.53 -6.99
C PHE A 133 6.70 1.39 -5.83
N PHE A 134 6.44 0.91 -4.62
CA PHE A 134 6.91 1.53 -3.38
C PHE A 134 7.61 0.50 -2.51
N LEU A 135 8.73 0.89 -1.90
CA LEU A 135 9.31 0.16 -0.79
C LEU A 135 8.59 0.57 0.49
N GLY A 136 7.77 -0.34 1.02
CA GLY A 136 7.19 -0.25 2.33
C GLY A 136 8.15 -0.80 3.38
N THR A 137 8.52 0.03 4.35
CA THR A 137 9.19 -0.44 5.58
C THR A 137 8.24 -0.26 6.74
N TYR A 138 7.89 -1.39 7.34
CA TYR A 138 7.05 -1.44 8.50
C TYR A 138 7.91 -1.64 9.74
N THR A 139 7.80 -0.73 10.71
CA THR A 139 8.49 -0.84 12.01
C THR A 139 7.45 -0.95 13.10
N GLY A 140 7.42 -2.09 13.78
CA GLY A 140 6.56 -2.28 14.96
C GLY A 140 7.16 -1.60 16.18
N GLU A 141 6.32 -0.98 17.01
CA GLU A 141 6.71 -0.71 18.39
C GLU A 141 6.84 -2.06 19.12
N ARG A 142 7.97 -2.29 19.80
CA ARG A 142 7.97 -3.29 20.87
C ARG A 142 6.95 -2.83 21.89
N GLN A 143 5.97 -3.67 22.23
CA GLN A 143 5.60 -3.80 23.63
C GLN A 143 6.60 -4.80 24.22
N PRO A 144 7.66 -4.34 24.90
CA PRO A 144 8.41 -5.25 25.73
C PRO A 144 7.57 -5.47 27.00
N ASP A 145 7.22 -6.72 27.29
CA ASP A 145 6.54 -7.04 28.54
C ASP A 145 7.36 -6.62 29.78
N ASN A 146 8.66 -6.33 29.63
CA ASN A 146 9.51 -5.72 30.67
C ASN A 146 10.75 -5.01 30.07
N ALA A 147 10.67 -3.75 29.60
CA ALA A 147 11.89 -2.96 29.31
C ALA A 147 11.95 -1.67 30.16
N PRO A 148 13.13 -1.33 30.73
CA PRO A 148 13.30 -0.10 31.49
C PRO A 148 13.22 1.12 30.57
N LYS A 149 12.47 2.14 31.00
CA LYS A 149 12.28 3.40 30.28
C LYS A 149 13.62 4.11 30.10
N VAL A 150 14.12 4.16 28.87
CA VAL A 150 15.26 5.01 28.49
C VAL A 150 14.74 6.20 27.70
N ASN A 151 15.06 7.39 28.18
CA ASN A 151 14.66 8.66 27.58
C ASN A 151 15.21 8.78 26.15
N SER A 152 14.34 9.19 25.24
CA SER A 152 14.58 9.25 23.80
C SER A 152 15.71 10.21 23.42
N VAL A 153 16.75 9.68 22.78
CA VAL A 153 17.77 10.48 22.09
C VAL A 153 17.23 10.84 20.71
N LYS A 154 17.11 12.15 20.43
CA LYS A 154 16.73 12.68 19.13
C LYS A 154 17.82 12.36 18.10
N SER A 155 17.48 11.57 17.07
CA SER A 155 18.39 11.30 15.95
C SER A 155 18.24 12.38 14.85
N PRO A 156 19.34 12.93 14.32
CA PRO A 156 19.32 13.96 13.29
C PRO A 156 19.41 13.30 11.91
N LEU A 157 18.29 12.96 11.29
CA LEU A 157 18.27 12.57 9.87
C LEU A 157 17.47 13.58 9.04
N LYS A 158 18.19 14.18 8.09
CA LYS A 158 17.73 15.17 7.12
C LYS A 158 16.43 14.75 6.42
N LYS A 159 15.51 15.70 6.35
CA LYS A 159 14.21 15.64 5.66
C LYS A 159 14.38 15.32 4.17
N ALA A 160 14.33 14.04 3.81
CA ALA A 160 13.74 13.66 2.53
C ALA A 160 12.21 13.75 2.69
N ALA A 161 11.50 14.25 1.69
CA ALA A 161 10.04 14.42 1.74
C ALA A 161 9.35 13.05 1.86
N VAL A 162 9.09 12.64 3.11
CA VAL A 162 8.28 11.47 3.44
C VAL A 162 6.82 11.87 3.25
N GLU A 163 6.22 11.49 2.12
CA GLU A 163 4.77 11.57 1.95
C GLU A 163 4.13 10.53 2.88
N ASN A 164 3.74 11.00 4.05
CA ASN A 164 3.34 10.17 5.18
C ASN A 164 1.88 9.74 5.01
N ARG A 165 1.59 8.84 4.06
CA ARG A 165 0.26 8.21 3.96
C ARG A 165 0.18 7.04 4.94
N ARG A 166 -0.42 7.28 6.10
CA ARG A 166 -0.76 6.24 7.08
C ARG A 166 -1.88 5.35 6.54
N VAL A 167 -1.54 4.35 5.74
CA VAL A 167 -2.46 3.25 5.46
C VAL A 167 -2.48 2.35 6.69
N LYS A 168 -3.59 2.34 7.45
CA LYS A 168 -3.77 1.44 8.58
C LYS A 168 -3.90 0.00 8.07
N PHE A 169 -2.82 -0.77 8.18
CA PHE A 169 -2.88 -2.21 8.03
C PHE A 169 -3.43 -2.81 9.32
N ASN A 170 -4.66 -3.32 9.30
CA ASN A 170 -5.32 -3.97 10.47
C ASN A 170 -4.53 -5.14 11.10
N LYS A 171 -3.38 -5.52 10.54
CA LYS A 171 -2.53 -6.60 11.02
C LYS A 171 -1.35 -6.12 11.88
N PHE A 172 -1.08 -4.81 11.93
CA PHE A 172 0.12 -4.32 12.59
C PHE A 172 -0.07 -2.97 13.31
N SER A 173 0.43 -2.86 14.54
CA SER A 173 0.57 -1.62 15.33
C SER A 173 1.99 -1.05 15.19
N GLY A 174 2.16 0.15 14.61
CA GLY A 174 3.49 0.67 14.23
C GLY A 174 3.48 1.62 13.03
N ASP A 175 4.67 2.04 12.63
CA ASP A 175 4.90 3.06 11.59
C ASP A 175 5.20 2.41 10.22
N LEU A 176 4.59 2.98 9.18
CA LEU A 176 4.84 2.62 7.79
C LEU A 176 5.56 3.78 7.09
N SER A 177 6.76 3.50 6.59
CA SER A 177 7.49 4.38 5.67
C SER A 177 7.35 3.87 4.25
N LEU A 178 7.05 4.77 3.30
CA LEU A 178 6.96 4.48 1.87
C LEU A 178 8.02 5.25 1.10
N ILE A 179 8.75 4.57 0.22
CA ILE A 179 9.72 5.17 -0.70
C ILE A 179 9.32 4.78 -2.13
N ASN A 180 9.18 5.75 -3.03
CA ASN A 180 8.83 5.49 -4.43
C ASN A 180 10.06 4.97 -5.20
N LEU A 181 9.95 3.76 -5.78
CA LEU A 181 11.00 3.06 -6.51
C LEU A 181 11.05 3.40 -8.00
N LYS A 182 10.23 4.30 -8.50
CA LYS A 182 10.31 4.78 -9.90
C LYS A 182 11.02 6.14 -10.00
N SER A 183 11.26 6.80 -8.86
CA SER A 183 11.76 8.18 -8.81
C SER A 183 13.27 8.32 -8.55
N GLN A 184 13.97 7.22 -8.26
CA GLN A 184 15.41 7.27 -8.04
C GLN A 184 16.13 7.12 -9.38
N VAL A 185 16.18 8.22 -10.12
CA VAL A 185 17.18 8.40 -11.18
C VAL A 185 18.54 8.30 -10.49
N ALA A 186 19.34 7.32 -10.92
CA ALA A 186 20.71 7.15 -10.46
C ALA A 186 21.47 8.48 -10.60
N LEU A 187 22.06 8.94 -9.49
CA LEU A 187 23.08 9.98 -9.48
C LEU A 187 24.41 9.39 -9.99
#